data_AF-A0AAV9HPN6-F1
#
_entry.id   AF-A0AAV9HPN6-F1
#
_cell.length_a   1.000
_cell.length_b   1.000
_cell.length_c   1.000
_cell.angle_alpha   90.00
_cell.angle_beta   90.00
_cell.angle_gamma   90.00
#
_symmetry.space_group_name_H-M   'P 1'
#
loop_
_entity.id
_entity.type
_entity.pdbx_description
1 polymer ?
#
loop_
_entity_poly.entity_id
_entity_poly.type
_entity_poly.pdbx_seq_one_letter_code
_entity_poly.pdbx_strand_id
1 'polypeptide(L)'
;MASSSRTLALGKLAVPHTGATLLRSTQATPRLFLEASRRTVAPRPAFGSLQGPVSRQFRRGYADQVSPIEPAPKKRRFRTLRWAWRLGYLSALAGVAYIGYGVYQDRHPDPQVVPDPSKKTLVILGTGWGSVSLLKRLDTENYNVIVISPRNYFLFTPLLPSCTTGTIEHRSIMEPIRTILRAKKASVKFYEAEASSIDPDRKVVRIFDNSEVKGDMTETEVPYDMLVIGVGAENATFGIPGVREHSCFLKEIGDAQNIRKRIMDCVETAAFKDQSPEEIDRLMHMVVVGGGPTGVEFAGELQDFFEEDIKKLVPEISDRFRVTLIEALPNVLPSFSKQLIEYTESTFKEEKINIHTKTMVKKVTDKTVEAEATRPDGSKEKIVFPYGLLVWATGNAVRPVIKDLMDRIPAQKNSRRGLAVNEYLVVQGTRDIWAVGDCAVAGYAPTAQVASQEGNFLARLLNNMAKTEALESKVRELSSTLNLEPGNSAEISRQIEEYERQLRRIKDVKPFHYSHQGSLAYIGSEKAVADVTWFNGNVAAAGGLTYLFWRSAYLSMCFSTRNRLLVINDWIKSKAFGRDLSRE
;
A
#
# COMPACT_ATOMS: atom_id res chain seq x y z
N MET A 1 -42.24 -0.03 -37.96
CA MET A 1 -42.80 0.83 -39.02
C MET A 1 -43.10 2.20 -38.43
N ALA A 2 -43.03 3.29 -39.23
CA ALA A 2 -43.38 4.70 -38.93
C ALA A 2 -42.94 5.28 -37.54
N SER A 3 -42.03 6.25 -37.42
CA SER A 3 -41.91 7.57 -38.09
C SER A 3 -42.98 8.60 -37.71
N SER A 4 -42.57 9.62 -36.94
CA SER A 4 -42.82 11.03 -37.28
C SER A 4 -41.89 11.96 -36.51
N SER A 5 -41.06 12.74 -37.21
CA SER A 5 -40.36 13.91 -36.65
C SER A 5 -41.27 15.14 -36.71
N ARG A 6 -40.95 16.20 -35.96
CA ARG A 6 -41.27 17.58 -36.36
C ARG A 6 -40.30 18.59 -35.76
N THR A 7 -39.82 19.50 -36.61
CA THR A 7 -38.90 20.59 -36.29
C THR A 7 -39.53 21.90 -36.77
N LEU A 8 -39.37 23.00 -36.04
CA LEU A 8 -39.55 24.37 -36.54
C LEU A 8 -38.80 25.37 -35.65
N ALA A 9 -38.56 26.59 -36.13
CA ALA A 9 -37.53 27.50 -35.63
C ALA A 9 -37.87 29.00 -35.87
N LEU A 10 -36.86 29.88 -35.68
CA LEU A 10 -36.84 31.36 -35.84
C LEU A 10 -37.32 32.14 -34.59
N GLY A 11 -36.79 33.34 -34.27
CA GLY A 11 -35.74 34.17 -34.91
C GLY A 11 -35.05 35.11 -33.88
N LYS A 12 -33.77 35.46 -34.05
CA LYS A 12 -33.22 36.63 -34.81
C LYS A 12 -33.49 38.02 -34.19
N LEU A 13 -32.41 38.70 -33.73
CA LEU A 13 -32.13 40.15 -33.66
C LEU A 13 -30.81 40.35 -32.85
N ALA A 14 -30.04 41.45 -32.93
CA ALA A 14 -29.32 42.03 -34.08
C ALA A 14 -28.04 42.76 -33.59
N VAL A 15 -27.10 43.07 -34.49
CA VAL A 15 -25.87 43.89 -34.23
C VAL A 15 -26.11 45.33 -34.73
N PRO A 16 -25.33 46.35 -34.30
CA PRO A 16 -24.26 46.83 -35.19
C PRO A 16 -23.01 47.53 -34.53
N HIS A 17 -21.85 47.45 -35.22
CA HIS A 17 -20.74 48.46 -35.35
C HIS A 17 -20.00 49.00 -34.09
N THR A 18 -18.74 49.47 -34.08
CA THR A 18 -17.53 49.53 -34.98
C THR A 18 -16.29 49.91 -34.11
N GLY A 19 -15.01 49.82 -34.51
CA GLY A 19 -14.37 49.27 -35.72
C GLY A 19 -13.13 50.08 -36.21
N ALA A 20 -12.05 49.38 -36.61
CA ALA A 20 -10.83 49.89 -37.30
C ALA A 20 -9.87 50.80 -36.45
N THR A 21 -8.59 51.10 -36.80
CA THR A 21 -7.95 51.20 -38.13
C THR A 21 -6.38 51.07 -38.15
N LEU A 22 -5.84 50.16 -38.99
CA LEU A 22 -4.56 50.17 -39.78
C LEU A 22 -3.11 50.40 -39.25
N LEU A 23 -2.19 49.53 -39.76
CA LEU A 23 -0.79 49.75 -40.23
C LEU A 23 0.34 50.05 -39.19
N ARG A 24 1.65 49.86 -39.47
CA ARG A 24 2.42 49.61 -40.73
C ARG A 24 3.69 48.73 -40.52
N SER A 25 4.39 48.39 -41.62
CA SER A 25 5.70 47.68 -41.71
C SER A 25 6.91 48.52 -41.19
N THR A 26 8.14 47.99 -40.98
CA THR A 26 9.15 47.61 -42.02
C THR A 26 10.26 46.62 -41.57
N GLN A 27 11.04 46.16 -42.56
CA GLN A 27 12.18 45.23 -42.51
C GLN A 27 13.44 45.77 -41.78
N ALA A 28 14.36 44.88 -41.34
CA ALA A 28 15.76 44.80 -41.84
C ALA A 28 16.67 43.81 -41.04
N THR A 29 17.70 43.26 -41.71
CA THR A 29 18.81 42.45 -41.17
C THR A 29 20.15 42.96 -41.78
N PRO A 30 21.32 42.33 -41.56
CA PRO A 30 22.07 42.08 -40.32
C PRO A 30 23.49 42.74 -40.38
N ARG A 31 24.39 42.52 -39.40
CA ARG A 31 25.87 42.65 -39.61
C ARG A 31 26.74 41.92 -38.57
N LEU A 32 28.01 41.69 -38.93
CA LEU A 32 29.05 40.90 -38.24
C LEU A 32 30.32 41.74 -37.98
N PHE A 33 31.20 41.20 -37.11
CA PHE A 33 32.69 41.12 -37.20
C PHE A 33 33.59 41.82 -36.14
N LEU A 34 34.63 41.06 -35.73
CA LEU A 34 36.05 41.42 -35.38
C LEU A 34 36.32 42.51 -34.30
N GLU A 35 37.30 42.41 -33.38
CA GLU A 35 38.05 41.27 -32.80
C GLU A 35 38.32 41.58 -31.28
N ALA A 36 39.49 41.61 -30.60
CA ALA A 36 40.91 41.37 -30.92
C ALA A 36 41.69 40.66 -29.79
N SER A 37 42.57 39.71 -30.17
CA SER A 37 43.51 38.93 -29.34
C SER A 37 44.70 39.73 -28.77
N ARG A 38 45.23 39.34 -27.58
CA ARG A 38 46.65 38.94 -27.40
C ARG A 38 47.02 38.29 -26.05
N ARG A 39 48.16 37.58 -26.05
CA ARG A 39 48.77 36.82 -24.93
C ARG A 39 50.11 37.44 -24.50
N THR A 40 50.51 37.25 -23.23
CA THR A 40 51.89 36.94 -22.76
C THR A 40 51.78 36.34 -21.34
N VAL A 41 52.13 35.06 -21.09
CA VAL A 41 53.49 34.46 -20.89
C VAL A 41 54.03 34.67 -19.47
N ALA A 42 54.42 33.56 -18.81
CA ALA A 42 55.06 33.49 -17.48
C ALA A 42 56.59 33.24 -17.60
N PRO A 43 57.37 33.21 -16.49
CA PRO A 43 57.57 31.93 -15.79
C PRO A 43 57.82 32.02 -14.26
N ARG A 44 58.01 30.84 -13.63
CA ARG A 44 58.65 30.66 -12.29
C ARG A 44 60.18 30.68 -12.40
N PRO A 45 60.89 30.86 -11.26
CA PRO A 45 61.97 29.93 -10.90
C PRO A 45 61.73 29.24 -9.53
N ALA A 46 62.72 28.49 -9.02
CA ALA A 46 62.56 27.54 -7.92
C ALA A 46 63.67 27.60 -6.85
N PHE A 47 63.43 26.91 -5.72
CA PHE A 47 64.33 26.44 -4.65
C PHE A 47 65.73 27.08 -4.47
N GLY A 48 65.97 27.56 -3.24
CA GLY A 48 67.30 27.77 -2.67
C GLY A 48 67.24 27.71 -1.14
N SER A 49 68.21 27.06 -0.50
CA SER A 49 68.29 26.86 0.96
C SER A 49 69.68 27.21 1.48
N LEU A 50 69.79 27.77 2.70
CA LEU A 50 70.76 27.39 3.75
C LEU A 50 70.82 28.40 4.93
N GLN A 51 71.05 27.86 6.14
CA GLN A 51 71.78 28.43 7.30
C GLN A 51 71.27 29.69 8.06
N GLY A 52 71.53 29.68 9.39
CA GLY A 52 71.52 30.84 10.29
C GLY A 52 72.96 31.31 10.61
N PRO A 53 73.29 31.90 11.79
CA PRO A 53 72.63 31.75 13.09
C PRO A 53 72.47 33.02 13.98
N VAL A 54 71.74 32.83 15.09
CA VAL A 54 71.88 33.43 16.45
C VAL A 54 72.68 34.75 16.64
N SER A 55 72.01 35.77 17.19
CA SER A 55 72.55 36.53 18.35
C SER A 55 71.41 37.07 19.24
N ARG A 56 71.71 37.30 20.54
CA ARG A 56 70.77 37.84 21.54
C ARG A 56 71.01 39.34 21.74
N GLN A 57 69.99 40.10 22.13
CA GLN A 57 70.16 41.17 23.11
C GLN A 57 68.91 41.38 23.98
N PHE A 58 69.14 41.72 25.25
CA PHE A 58 68.10 41.98 26.26
C PHE A 58 67.86 43.49 26.39
N ARG A 59 66.61 43.89 26.67
CA ARG A 59 66.33 44.99 27.59
C ARG A 59 65.21 44.58 28.55
N ARG A 60 65.46 44.75 29.85
CA ARG A 60 64.46 44.65 30.93
C ARG A 60 63.92 46.05 31.21
N GLY A 61 62.62 46.14 31.46
CA GLY A 61 61.97 47.27 32.12
C GLY A 61 60.99 46.72 33.14
N TYR A 62 61.30 46.89 34.43
CA TYR A 62 60.31 46.82 35.51
C TYR A 62 59.60 48.18 35.60
N ALA A 63 58.39 48.32 36.12
CA ALA A 63 57.29 47.36 36.33
C ALA A 63 56.05 48.18 36.75
N ASP A 64 54.85 47.67 36.55
CA ASP A 64 53.76 47.82 37.52
C ASP A 64 52.67 46.77 37.29
N GLN A 65 52.07 46.26 38.36
CA GLN A 65 51.03 45.23 38.30
C GLN A 65 49.64 45.81 38.58
N VAL A 66 48.85 45.98 37.52
CA VAL A 66 47.39 46.02 37.63
C VAL A 66 46.85 44.82 36.86
N SER A 67 46.27 43.85 37.56
CA SER A 67 45.66 42.67 36.93
C SER A 67 44.26 43.01 36.42
N PRO A 68 43.99 42.99 35.10
CA PRO A 68 42.63 43.11 34.59
C PRO A 68 41.85 41.84 34.92
N ILE A 69 40.62 41.98 35.42
CA ILE A 69 39.76 40.83 35.71
C ILE A 69 39.32 40.21 34.37
N GLU A 70 39.80 39.00 34.06
CA GLU A 70 39.32 38.26 32.89
C GLU A 70 37.80 38.00 32.99
N PRO A 71 37.01 38.29 31.94
CA PRO A 71 35.59 37.99 31.93
C PRO A 71 35.38 36.47 31.86
N ALA A 72 35.02 35.87 33.00
CA ALA A 72 34.89 34.43 33.16
C ALA A 72 34.10 33.76 32.00
N PRO A 73 34.64 32.70 31.36
CA PRO A 73 34.04 32.14 30.15
C PRO A 73 32.64 31.59 30.42
N LYS A 74 31.68 31.97 29.57
CA LYS A 74 30.24 31.64 29.72
C LYS A 74 29.95 30.14 29.56
N LYS A 75 30.27 29.34 30.58
CA LYS A 75 30.04 27.88 30.71
C LYS A 75 28.55 27.50 30.81
N ARG A 76 27.71 27.92 29.85
CA ARG A 76 26.24 27.73 29.88
C ARG A 76 25.61 27.04 28.65
N ARG A 77 26.38 26.64 27.62
CA ARG A 77 25.86 25.86 26.46
C ARG A 77 26.08 24.34 26.51
N PHE A 78 27.01 23.82 27.32
CA PHE A 78 27.32 22.38 27.37
C PHE A 78 26.51 21.57 28.39
N ARG A 79 25.83 22.21 29.35
CA ARG A 79 25.10 21.50 30.43
C ARG A 79 23.79 20.89 29.93
N THR A 80 23.09 21.56 29.01
CA THR A 80 21.92 21.05 28.29
C THR A 80 22.28 19.85 27.41
N LEU A 81 23.39 19.95 26.67
CA LEU A 81 23.85 18.87 25.79
C LEU A 81 24.12 17.57 26.56
N ARG A 82 24.74 17.64 27.76
CA ARG A 82 24.97 16.46 28.61
C ARG A 82 23.68 15.81 29.13
N TRP A 83 22.58 16.57 29.27
CA TRP A 83 21.26 16.01 29.57
C TRP A 83 20.58 15.43 28.32
N ALA A 84 20.71 16.06 27.15
CA ALA A 84 20.16 15.55 25.89
C ALA A 84 20.73 14.16 25.53
N TRP A 85 22.05 13.97 25.62
CA TRP A 85 22.67 12.65 25.37
C TRP A 85 22.26 11.59 26.40
N ARG A 86 22.09 11.96 27.68
CA ARG A 86 21.58 11.04 28.73
C ARG A 86 20.13 10.64 28.47
N LEU A 87 19.28 11.60 28.11
CA LEU A 87 17.89 11.35 27.75
C LEU A 87 17.79 10.47 26.50
N GLY A 88 18.59 10.74 25.47
CA GLY A 88 18.68 9.91 24.27
C GLY A 88 19.10 8.47 24.58
N TYR A 89 20.12 8.26 25.41
CA TYR A 89 20.56 6.92 25.80
C TYR A 89 19.51 6.17 26.64
N LEU A 90 18.84 6.84 27.58
CA LEU A 90 17.75 6.25 28.35
C LEU A 90 16.54 5.92 27.46
N SER A 91 16.18 6.78 26.52
CA SER A 91 15.12 6.53 25.53
C SER A 91 15.47 5.36 24.60
N ALA A 92 16.73 5.23 24.18
CA ALA A 92 17.20 4.10 23.38
C ALA A 92 17.12 2.78 24.16
N LEU A 93 17.60 2.75 25.42
CA LEU A 93 17.46 1.58 26.29
C LEU A 93 16.00 1.21 26.55
N ALA A 94 15.14 2.19 26.83
CA ALA A 94 13.71 1.98 27.02
C ALA A 94 13.04 1.44 25.74
N GLY A 95 13.43 1.95 24.56
CA GLY A 95 12.97 1.44 23.26
C GLY A 95 13.40 0.00 23.00
N VAL A 96 14.66 -0.35 23.27
CA VAL A 96 15.17 -1.73 23.15
C VAL A 96 14.46 -2.67 24.13
N ALA A 97 14.24 -2.24 25.38
CA ALA A 97 13.51 -3.01 26.37
C ALA A 97 12.03 -3.22 25.98
N TYR A 98 11.36 -2.18 25.47
CA TYR A 98 9.99 -2.25 24.98
C TYR A 98 9.84 -3.20 23.77
N ILE A 99 10.76 -3.10 22.80
CA ILE A 99 10.81 -4.00 21.64
C ILE A 99 11.08 -5.44 22.09
N GLY A 100 12.04 -5.66 23.00
CA GLY A 100 12.36 -6.97 23.55
C GLY A 100 11.20 -7.59 24.31
N TYR A 101 10.45 -6.80 25.08
CA TYR A 101 9.23 -7.23 25.76
C TYR A 101 8.11 -7.60 24.78
N GLY A 102 7.90 -6.80 23.72
CA GLY A 102 6.96 -7.14 22.65
C GLY A 102 7.31 -8.46 21.95
N VAL A 103 8.58 -8.67 21.62
CA VAL A 103 9.07 -9.95 21.04
C VAL A 103 8.95 -11.12 22.03
N TYR A 104 9.11 -10.87 23.33
CA TYR A 104 8.85 -11.88 24.36
C TYR A 104 7.37 -12.27 24.42
N GLN A 105 6.45 -11.31 24.40
CA GLN A 105 5.00 -11.58 24.36
C GLN A 105 4.59 -12.31 23.06
N ASP A 106 5.04 -11.83 21.89
CA ASP A 106 4.78 -12.46 20.58
C ASP A 106 5.26 -13.93 20.53
N ARG A 107 6.24 -14.32 21.38
CA ARG A 107 6.77 -15.69 21.48
C ARG A 107 6.16 -16.56 22.59
N HIS A 108 5.50 -15.97 23.59
CA HIS A 108 4.93 -16.69 24.74
C HIS A 108 3.45 -16.31 24.93
N PRO A 109 2.58 -16.66 23.96
CA PRO A 109 1.15 -16.39 24.07
C PRO A 109 0.51 -17.24 25.17
N ASP A 110 -0.45 -16.64 25.88
CA ASP A 110 -1.19 -17.31 26.96
C ASP A 110 -1.89 -18.62 26.51
N PRO A 111 -2.16 -19.55 27.45
CA PRO A 111 -3.01 -20.70 27.18
C PRO A 111 -4.40 -20.26 26.69
N GLN A 112 -4.85 -20.83 25.57
CA GLN A 112 -6.13 -20.47 24.99
C GLN A 112 -7.29 -21.21 25.67
N VAL A 113 -8.37 -20.48 25.97
CA VAL A 113 -9.63 -21.05 26.44
C VAL A 113 -10.22 -21.96 25.35
N VAL A 114 -10.69 -23.14 25.74
CA VAL A 114 -11.40 -24.07 24.84
C VAL A 114 -12.74 -23.43 24.43
N PRO A 115 -13.07 -23.38 23.13
CA PRO A 115 -14.32 -22.77 22.68
C PRO A 115 -15.56 -23.54 23.20
N ASP A 116 -16.56 -22.78 23.64
CA ASP A 116 -17.80 -23.27 24.24
C ASP A 116 -18.81 -23.68 23.14
N PRO A 117 -19.19 -24.97 23.03
CA PRO A 117 -20.06 -25.45 21.94
C PRO A 117 -21.45 -24.80 21.88
N SER A 118 -21.91 -24.12 22.94
CA SER A 118 -23.20 -23.42 22.94
C SER A 118 -23.17 -22.06 22.21
N LYS A 119 -21.97 -21.52 21.93
CA LYS A 119 -21.81 -20.20 21.29
C LYS A 119 -21.90 -20.28 19.77
N LYS A 120 -22.38 -19.19 19.17
CA LYS A 120 -22.53 -19.06 17.71
C LYS A 120 -21.20 -19.26 16.97
N THR A 121 -21.26 -20.01 15.89
CA THR A 121 -20.14 -20.28 14.99
C THR A 121 -19.97 -19.12 14.00
N LEU A 122 -18.84 -18.43 14.13
CA LEU A 122 -18.47 -17.29 13.30
C LEU A 122 -17.39 -17.72 12.29
N VAL A 123 -17.79 -17.91 11.04
CA VAL A 123 -16.88 -18.23 9.93
C VAL A 123 -16.35 -16.94 9.31
N ILE A 124 -15.04 -16.85 9.12
CA ILE A 124 -14.35 -15.71 8.49
C ILE A 124 -13.55 -16.21 7.28
N LEU A 125 -13.89 -15.72 6.09
CA LEU A 125 -13.21 -16.08 4.85
C LEU A 125 -12.09 -15.10 4.52
N GLY A 126 -10.94 -15.64 4.10
CA GLY A 126 -9.76 -14.88 3.69
C GLY A 126 -8.86 -14.42 4.85
N THR A 127 -7.59 -14.22 4.55
CA THR A 127 -6.53 -13.73 5.45
C THR A 127 -5.97 -12.38 5.00
N GLY A 128 -6.83 -11.55 4.40
CA GLY A 128 -6.51 -10.20 3.92
C GLY A 128 -6.73 -9.09 4.96
N TRP A 129 -6.56 -7.84 4.53
CA TRP A 129 -6.67 -6.64 5.36
C TRP A 129 -7.96 -6.56 6.19
N GLY A 130 -9.12 -6.84 5.59
CA GLY A 130 -10.42 -6.82 6.29
C GLY A 130 -10.51 -7.88 7.38
N SER A 131 -10.33 -9.15 7.00
CA SER A 131 -10.41 -10.29 7.91
C SER A 131 -9.40 -10.21 9.06
N VAL A 132 -8.19 -9.70 8.82
CA VAL A 132 -7.14 -9.60 9.85
C VAL A 132 -7.37 -8.40 10.78
N SER A 133 -7.80 -7.24 10.27
CA SER A 133 -8.22 -6.12 11.15
C SER A 133 -9.44 -6.49 12.00
N LEU A 134 -10.37 -7.28 11.45
CA LEU A 134 -11.44 -7.92 12.23
C LEU A 134 -10.86 -8.82 13.33
N LEU A 135 -10.10 -9.87 12.96
CA LEU A 135 -9.56 -10.86 13.89
C LEU A 135 -8.73 -10.23 15.02
N LYS A 136 -7.96 -9.17 14.74
CA LYS A 136 -7.15 -8.48 15.76
C LYS A 136 -8.02 -7.77 16.82
N ARG A 137 -9.21 -7.26 16.47
CA ARG A 137 -10.09 -6.54 17.43
C ARG A 137 -11.34 -7.32 17.88
N LEU A 138 -11.69 -8.40 17.21
CA LEU A 138 -12.74 -9.33 17.64
C LEU A 138 -12.35 -9.96 18.99
N ASP A 139 -13.30 -10.04 19.90
CA ASP A 139 -13.13 -10.76 21.16
C ASP A 139 -13.66 -12.19 21.00
N THR A 140 -12.72 -13.14 20.89
CA THR A 140 -13.00 -14.54 20.53
C THR A 140 -13.69 -15.32 21.65
N GLU A 141 -13.75 -14.80 22.88
CA GLU A 141 -14.49 -15.46 23.97
C GLU A 141 -16.01 -15.51 23.73
N ASN A 142 -16.51 -14.69 22.79
CA ASN A 142 -17.93 -14.56 22.45
C ASN A 142 -18.43 -15.55 21.38
N TYR A 143 -17.53 -16.17 20.60
CA TYR A 143 -17.89 -16.90 19.37
C TYR A 143 -17.02 -18.14 19.15
N ASN A 144 -17.59 -19.18 18.54
CA ASN A 144 -16.84 -20.29 17.98
C ASN A 144 -16.24 -19.89 16.63
N VAL A 145 -15.06 -19.25 16.66
CA VAL A 145 -14.46 -18.65 15.45
C VAL A 145 -13.73 -19.70 14.60
N ILE A 146 -14.02 -19.68 13.30
CA ILE A 146 -13.36 -20.48 12.26
C ILE A 146 -12.85 -19.53 11.17
N VAL A 147 -11.58 -19.67 10.77
CA VAL A 147 -10.98 -18.93 9.65
C VAL A 147 -10.69 -19.90 8.50
N ILE A 148 -11.10 -19.54 7.29
CA ILE A 148 -10.87 -20.32 6.06
C ILE A 148 -10.13 -19.44 5.06
N SER A 149 -8.96 -19.87 4.59
CA SER A 149 -8.23 -19.18 3.52
C SER A 149 -7.18 -20.10 2.90
N PRO A 150 -6.97 -20.12 1.57
CA PRO A 150 -5.89 -20.88 0.93
C PRO A 150 -4.50 -20.24 1.13
N ARG A 151 -4.36 -19.36 2.13
CA ARG A 151 -3.14 -18.60 2.43
C ARG A 151 -2.97 -18.47 3.94
N ASN A 152 -2.11 -19.29 4.55
CA ASN A 152 -1.80 -19.25 5.99
C ASN A 152 -1.07 -18.00 6.51
N TYR A 153 -0.99 -16.91 5.73
CA TYR A 153 -0.38 -15.66 6.16
C TYR A 153 -1.22 -14.43 5.79
N PHE A 154 -1.10 -13.40 6.61
CA PHE A 154 -1.40 -12.03 6.23
C PHE A 154 -0.28 -11.47 5.34
N LEU A 155 -0.64 -10.69 4.32
CA LEU A 155 0.28 -10.02 3.41
C LEU A 155 0.14 -8.50 3.55
N PHE A 156 1.22 -7.82 3.92
CA PHE A 156 1.29 -6.36 3.95
C PHE A 156 1.51 -5.79 2.54
N THR A 157 0.45 -5.82 1.72
CA THR A 157 0.48 -5.52 0.28
C THR A 157 1.13 -4.20 -0.15
N PRO A 158 1.15 -3.08 0.61
CA PRO A 158 1.79 -1.84 0.16
C PRO A 158 3.31 -1.92 -0.03
N LEU A 159 3.97 -2.91 0.57
CA LEU A 159 5.41 -3.14 0.42
C LEU A 159 5.73 -4.30 -0.53
N LEU A 160 4.73 -4.83 -1.25
CA LEU A 160 4.90 -5.88 -2.25
C LEU A 160 5.73 -5.43 -3.48
N PRO A 161 5.64 -4.18 -3.99
CA PRO A 161 6.53 -3.70 -5.05
C PRO A 161 8.01 -3.85 -4.68
N SER A 162 8.39 -3.46 -3.45
CA SER A 162 9.76 -3.57 -2.92
C SER A 162 10.31 -5.00 -2.82
N CYS A 163 9.45 -6.03 -2.89
CA CYS A 163 9.89 -7.43 -2.90
C CYS A 163 10.31 -7.92 -4.30
N THR A 164 9.81 -7.28 -5.36
CA THR A 164 10.15 -7.62 -6.75
C THR A 164 11.62 -7.37 -7.10
N THR A 165 12.27 -6.46 -6.38
CA THR A 165 13.65 -6.01 -6.59
C THR A 165 14.59 -6.38 -5.44
N GLY A 166 14.09 -6.97 -4.35
CA GLY A 166 14.90 -7.28 -3.16
C GLY A 166 15.18 -6.09 -2.23
N THR A 167 14.51 -4.94 -2.40
CA THR A 167 14.55 -3.81 -1.44
C THR A 167 13.99 -4.20 -0.06
N ILE A 168 13.00 -5.11 -0.03
CA ILE A 168 12.45 -5.75 1.18
C ILE A 168 12.27 -7.24 0.92
N GLU A 169 12.57 -8.11 1.87
CA GLU A 169 12.33 -9.55 1.65
C GLU A 169 10.87 -9.98 1.86
N HIS A 170 10.45 -10.96 1.07
CA HIS A 170 9.08 -11.48 1.04
C HIS A 170 8.58 -11.88 2.44
N ARG A 171 9.43 -12.58 3.19
CA ARG A 171 9.14 -13.08 4.55
C ARG A 171 9.01 -11.96 5.61
N SER A 172 9.42 -10.73 5.28
CA SER A 172 9.36 -9.55 6.15
C SER A 172 7.99 -8.86 6.10
N ILE A 173 7.31 -8.92 4.95
CA ILE A 173 5.95 -8.38 4.74
C ILE A 173 4.83 -9.42 4.98
N MET A 174 5.19 -10.67 5.26
CA MET A 174 4.28 -11.76 5.64
C MET A 174 4.19 -11.90 7.17
N GLU A 175 3.01 -12.20 7.70
CA GLU A 175 2.81 -12.60 9.10
C GLU A 175 1.89 -13.84 9.18
N PRO A 176 2.36 -14.99 9.72
CA PRO A 176 1.55 -16.21 9.75
C PRO A 176 0.25 -16.03 10.53
N ILE A 177 -0.87 -16.47 9.93
CA ILE A 177 -2.20 -16.35 10.55
C ILE A 177 -2.26 -17.12 11.87
N ARG A 178 -1.56 -18.25 11.98
CA ARG A 178 -1.49 -19.04 13.22
C ARG A 178 -0.86 -18.26 14.37
N THR A 179 0.08 -17.34 14.12
CA THR A 179 0.60 -16.41 15.15
C THR A 179 -0.49 -15.46 15.64
N ILE A 180 -1.18 -14.81 14.70
CA ILE A 180 -2.28 -13.85 14.98
C ILE A 180 -3.42 -14.53 15.73
N LEU A 181 -3.73 -15.80 15.41
CA LEU A 181 -4.77 -16.59 16.05
C LEU A 181 -4.36 -17.16 17.41
N ARG A 182 -3.06 -17.46 17.64
CA ARG A 182 -2.55 -17.86 18.96
C ARG A 182 -2.49 -16.71 19.96
N ALA A 183 -2.41 -15.47 19.50
CA ALA A 183 -2.53 -14.26 20.32
C ALA A 183 -4.00 -13.91 20.71
N LYS A 184 -4.96 -14.81 20.49
CA LYS A 184 -6.38 -14.65 20.89
C LYS A 184 -6.66 -15.45 22.17
N LYS A 185 -7.51 -14.92 23.06
CA LYS A 185 -7.85 -15.55 24.35
C LYS A 185 -8.50 -16.92 24.22
N ALA A 186 -9.55 -17.03 23.39
CA ALA A 186 -10.17 -18.30 23.06
C ALA A 186 -9.59 -18.86 21.75
N SER A 187 -9.52 -20.18 21.63
CA SER A 187 -8.93 -20.84 20.47
C SER A 187 -9.73 -20.60 19.19
N VAL A 188 -9.04 -20.41 18.06
CA VAL A 188 -9.64 -20.15 16.75
C VAL A 188 -9.21 -21.26 15.80
N LYS A 189 -10.18 -21.94 15.17
CA LYS A 189 -9.89 -22.95 14.14
C LYS A 189 -9.41 -22.26 12.87
N PHE A 190 -8.40 -22.81 12.21
CA PHE A 190 -7.95 -22.34 10.89
C PHE A 190 -7.81 -23.51 9.92
N TYR A 191 -8.54 -23.42 8.81
CA TYR A 191 -8.44 -24.31 7.66
C TYR A 191 -7.69 -23.59 6.53
N GLU A 192 -6.58 -24.19 6.11
CA GLU A 192 -5.85 -23.79 4.90
C GLU A 192 -6.55 -24.40 3.70
N ALA A 193 -7.58 -23.70 3.20
CA ALA A 193 -8.50 -24.21 2.19
C ALA A 193 -9.16 -23.04 1.44
N GLU A 194 -9.51 -23.27 0.17
CA GLU A 194 -10.30 -22.34 -0.63
C GLU A 194 -11.80 -22.59 -0.42
N ALA A 195 -12.58 -21.51 -0.26
CA ALA A 195 -14.04 -21.60 -0.22
C ALA A 195 -14.57 -21.66 -1.66
N SER A 196 -15.11 -22.82 -2.07
CA SER A 196 -15.56 -23.09 -3.44
C SER A 196 -16.98 -22.61 -3.72
N SER A 197 -17.90 -22.77 -2.75
CA SER A 197 -19.27 -22.27 -2.81
C SER A 197 -19.81 -21.91 -1.43
N ILE A 198 -20.73 -20.95 -1.38
CA ILE A 198 -21.42 -20.51 -0.16
C ILE A 198 -22.92 -20.75 -0.34
N ASP A 199 -23.52 -21.52 0.57
CA ASP A 199 -24.95 -21.80 0.58
C ASP A 199 -25.63 -20.98 1.69
N PRO A 200 -26.36 -19.89 1.35
CA PRO A 200 -26.95 -19.00 2.35
C PRO A 200 -28.18 -19.60 3.04
N ASP A 201 -28.86 -20.58 2.42
CA ASP A 201 -30.09 -21.18 2.93
C ASP A 201 -29.78 -22.35 3.89
N ARG A 202 -28.80 -23.20 3.52
CA ARG A 202 -28.27 -24.28 4.38
C ARG A 202 -27.24 -23.78 5.40
N LYS A 203 -26.77 -22.54 5.25
CA LYS A 203 -25.71 -21.89 6.06
C LYS A 203 -24.41 -22.71 6.14
N VAL A 204 -23.91 -23.13 4.98
CA VAL A 204 -22.63 -23.83 4.87
C VAL A 204 -21.69 -23.15 3.88
N VAL A 205 -20.39 -23.21 4.16
CA VAL A 205 -19.32 -22.91 3.21
C VAL A 205 -18.67 -24.23 2.80
N ARG A 206 -18.68 -24.56 1.52
CA ARG A 206 -17.94 -25.69 0.96
C ARG A 206 -16.48 -25.28 0.82
N ILE A 207 -15.56 -26.07 1.36
CA ILE A 207 -14.12 -25.79 1.36
C ILE A 207 -13.33 -26.94 0.73
N PHE A 208 -12.28 -26.58 -0.01
CA PHE A 208 -11.38 -27.50 -0.68
C PHE A 208 -9.93 -27.23 -0.30
N ASP A 209 -9.22 -28.28 0.11
CA ASP A 209 -7.77 -28.24 0.31
C ASP A 209 -7.06 -28.31 -1.05
N ASN A 210 -6.41 -27.21 -1.42
CA ASN A 210 -5.68 -27.07 -2.68
C ASN A 210 -4.18 -27.43 -2.58
N SER A 211 -3.70 -27.90 -1.42
CA SER A 211 -2.36 -28.48 -1.23
C SER A 211 -2.05 -29.60 -2.22
N GLU A 212 -0.79 -29.76 -2.65
CA GLU A 212 -0.35 -30.94 -3.42
C GLU A 212 -0.34 -32.21 -2.55
N VAL A 213 -0.06 -32.06 -1.24
CA VAL A 213 -0.16 -33.14 -0.26
C VAL A 213 -1.64 -33.33 0.09
N LYS A 214 -2.21 -34.49 -0.26
CA LYS A 214 -3.59 -34.86 0.07
C LYS A 214 -3.66 -35.87 1.22
N GLY A 215 -4.69 -35.75 2.05
CA GLY A 215 -5.14 -36.78 2.99
C GLY A 215 -6.51 -37.35 2.61
N ASP A 216 -7.07 -38.21 3.46
CA ASP A 216 -8.36 -38.91 3.23
C ASP A 216 -9.56 -37.97 3.00
N MET A 217 -9.45 -36.72 3.43
CA MET A 217 -10.49 -35.69 3.31
C MET A 217 -9.87 -34.44 2.65
N THR A 218 -10.25 -34.15 1.41
CA THR A 218 -9.77 -32.98 0.65
C THR A 218 -10.85 -31.92 0.42
N GLU A 219 -12.11 -32.24 0.69
CA GLU A 219 -13.24 -31.33 0.53
C GLU A 219 -14.28 -31.59 1.63
N THR A 220 -14.89 -30.53 2.18
CA THR A 220 -15.95 -30.67 3.19
C THR A 220 -16.84 -29.41 3.28
N GLU A 221 -17.91 -29.47 4.06
CA GLU A 221 -18.79 -28.34 4.36
C GLU A 221 -18.58 -27.85 5.80
N VAL A 222 -18.44 -26.54 5.99
CA VAL A 222 -18.33 -25.88 7.30
C VAL A 222 -19.62 -25.09 7.57
N PRO A 223 -20.42 -25.48 8.58
CA PRO A 223 -21.63 -24.73 8.95
C PRO A 223 -21.29 -23.42 9.68
N TYR A 224 -22.20 -22.45 9.61
CA TYR A 224 -22.07 -21.16 10.31
C TYR A 224 -23.40 -20.65 10.89
N ASP A 225 -23.31 -19.93 12.00
CA ASP A 225 -24.39 -19.05 12.48
C ASP A 225 -24.23 -17.63 11.91
N MET A 226 -22.98 -17.23 11.64
CA MET A 226 -22.58 -15.92 11.16
C MET A 226 -21.38 -16.05 10.20
N LEU A 227 -21.42 -15.38 9.05
CA LEU A 227 -20.38 -15.43 8.02
C LEU A 227 -19.80 -14.05 7.73
N VAL A 228 -18.48 -13.91 7.73
CA VAL A 228 -17.78 -12.70 7.26
C VAL A 228 -16.92 -13.04 6.04
N ILE A 229 -17.15 -12.33 4.94
CA ILE A 229 -16.46 -12.53 3.67
C ILE A 229 -15.40 -11.44 3.50
N GLY A 230 -14.12 -11.82 3.51
CA GLY A 230 -12.98 -10.92 3.32
C GLY A 230 -11.97 -11.44 2.30
N VAL A 231 -12.44 -12.17 1.28
CA VAL A 231 -11.62 -12.81 0.23
C VAL A 231 -11.00 -11.84 -0.78
N GLY A 232 -11.43 -10.57 -0.76
CA GLY A 232 -10.96 -9.53 -1.68
C GLY A 232 -11.25 -9.84 -3.16
N ALA A 233 -10.42 -9.27 -4.05
CA ALA A 233 -10.56 -9.36 -5.50
C ALA A 233 -9.43 -10.20 -6.15
N GLU A 234 -9.69 -10.67 -7.36
CA GLU A 234 -8.72 -11.20 -8.32
C GLU A 234 -8.26 -10.10 -9.31
N ASN A 235 -7.22 -10.36 -10.11
CA ASN A 235 -6.72 -9.40 -11.12
C ASN A 235 -7.65 -9.36 -12.36
N ALA A 236 -7.95 -8.16 -12.86
CA ALA A 236 -8.76 -7.98 -14.06
C ALA A 236 -7.90 -7.83 -15.32
N THR A 237 -8.07 -8.75 -16.27
CA THR A 237 -7.49 -8.64 -17.64
C THR A 237 -8.35 -7.79 -18.58
N PHE A 238 -9.55 -7.38 -18.15
CA PHE A 238 -10.57 -6.70 -18.97
C PHE A 238 -10.96 -7.43 -20.26
N GLY A 239 -10.65 -8.73 -20.39
CA GLY A 239 -10.86 -9.50 -21.62
C GLY A 239 -9.81 -9.25 -22.72
N ILE A 240 -8.72 -8.54 -22.41
CA ILE A 240 -7.62 -8.26 -23.34
C ILE A 240 -6.83 -9.56 -23.59
N PRO A 241 -6.71 -10.05 -24.85
CA PRO A 241 -6.00 -11.30 -25.15
C PRO A 241 -4.50 -11.23 -24.81
N GLY A 242 -3.96 -12.33 -24.30
CA GLY A 242 -2.53 -12.50 -23.99
C GLY A 242 -2.10 -11.98 -22.61
N VAL A 243 -2.96 -11.24 -21.89
CA VAL A 243 -2.59 -10.68 -20.57
C VAL A 243 -2.37 -11.77 -19.53
N ARG A 244 -3.23 -12.80 -19.48
CA ARG A 244 -3.10 -13.89 -18.48
C ARG A 244 -1.97 -14.85 -18.84
N GLU A 245 -1.62 -14.91 -20.12
CA GLU A 245 -0.70 -15.85 -20.74
C GLU A 245 0.75 -15.34 -20.72
N HIS A 246 0.96 -14.02 -20.87
CA HIS A 246 2.28 -13.43 -21.12
C HIS A 246 2.72 -12.32 -20.14
N SER A 247 1.83 -11.83 -19.26
CA SER A 247 2.20 -10.86 -18.20
C SER A 247 2.48 -11.53 -16.86
N CYS A 248 3.12 -10.78 -15.95
CA CYS A 248 3.04 -11.03 -14.51
C CYS A 248 1.97 -10.12 -13.89
N PHE A 249 1.18 -10.62 -12.95
CA PHE A 249 0.43 -9.76 -12.04
C PHE A 249 1.33 -9.28 -10.89
N LEU A 250 0.80 -8.42 -10.00
CA LEU A 250 1.46 -8.01 -8.76
C LEU A 250 0.41 -7.86 -7.64
N LYS A 251 -0.04 -8.99 -7.09
CA LYS A 251 -1.11 -9.08 -6.07
C LYS A 251 -0.70 -9.92 -4.85
N GLU A 252 0.06 -11.00 -5.05
CA GLU A 252 0.48 -11.96 -4.03
C GLU A 252 2.01 -12.16 -3.99
N ILE A 253 2.52 -12.90 -2.99
CA ILE A 253 3.97 -13.17 -2.85
C ILE A 253 4.57 -13.91 -4.05
N GLY A 254 3.86 -14.93 -4.57
CA GLY A 254 4.31 -15.69 -5.74
C GLY A 254 4.43 -14.85 -7.01
N ASP A 255 3.62 -13.79 -7.15
CA ASP A 255 3.75 -12.82 -8.23
C ASP A 255 5.08 -12.08 -8.13
N ALA A 256 5.42 -11.57 -6.94
CA ALA A 256 6.64 -10.80 -6.71
C ALA A 256 7.91 -11.65 -6.90
N GLN A 257 7.87 -12.92 -6.48
CA GLN A 257 8.95 -13.89 -6.74
C GLN A 257 9.12 -14.18 -8.23
N ASN A 258 8.02 -14.42 -8.97
CA ASN A 258 8.03 -14.63 -10.41
C ASN A 258 8.50 -13.37 -11.18
N ILE A 259 8.16 -12.17 -10.71
CA ILE A 259 8.71 -10.92 -11.25
C ILE A 259 10.23 -10.84 -11.02
N ARG A 260 10.70 -11.00 -9.76
CA ARG A 260 12.14 -10.94 -9.43
C ARG A 260 12.95 -11.93 -10.24
N LYS A 261 12.43 -13.15 -10.41
CA LYS A 261 13.00 -14.17 -11.28
C LYS A 261 13.06 -13.72 -12.73
N ARG A 262 11.95 -13.26 -13.32
CA ARG A 262 11.92 -12.81 -14.72
C ARG A 262 12.78 -11.56 -14.98
N ILE A 263 12.96 -10.67 -14.01
CA ILE A 263 13.91 -9.55 -14.10
C ILE A 263 15.32 -10.09 -14.35
N MET A 264 15.79 -11.02 -13.51
CA MET A 264 17.12 -11.61 -13.66
C MET A 264 17.22 -12.51 -14.91
N ASP A 265 16.20 -13.33 -15.20
CA ASP A 265 16.19 -14.15 -16.42
C ASP A 265 16.28 -13.28 -17.70
N CYS A 266 15.71 -12.06 -17.71
CA CYS A 266 15.89 -11.10 -18.81
C CYS A 266 17.33 -10.56 -18.88
N VAL A 267 17.94 -10.19 -17.75
CA VAL A 267 19.33 -9.67 -17.68
C VAL A 267 20.33 -10.74 -18.13
N GLU A 268 20.24 -11.96 -17.60
CA GLU A 268 21.12 -13.08 -17.96
C GLU A 268 20.97 -13.51 -19.42
N THR A 269 19.75 -13.49 -19.96
CA THR A 269 19.51 -13.77 -21.40
C THR A 269 20.04 -12.64 -22.28
N ALA A 270 19.93 -11.38 -21.85
CA ALA A 270 20.46 -10.22 -22.57
C ALA A 270 22.00 -10.15 -22.53
N ALA A 271 22.63 -10.68 -21.48
CA ALA A 271 24.08 -10.83 -21.36
C ALA A 271 24.63 -12.07 -22.09
N PHE A 272 23.78 -12.92 -22.66
CA PHE A 272 24.20 -14.18 -23.27
C PHE A 272 25.09 -13.96 -24.50
N LYS A 273 26.04 -14.87 -24.71
CA LYS A 273 27.02 -14.78 -25.80
C LYS A 273 26.33 -14.76 -27.17
N ASP A 274 26.77 -13.85 -28.04
CA ASP A 274 26.30 -13.66 -29.42
C ASP A 274 24.82 -13.19 -29.55
N GLN A 275 24.21 -12.68 -28.47
CA GLN A 275 22.85 -12.14 -28.50
C GLN A 275 22.75 -10.87 -29.39
N SER A 276 21.74 -10.81 -30.27
CA SER A 276 21.60 -9.67 -31.21
C SER A 276 21.18 -8.37 -30.49
N PRO A 277 21.65 -7.18 -30.93
CA PRO A 277 21.36 -5.90 -30.28
C PRO A 277 19.86 -5.61 -30.09
N GLU A 278 19.03 -6.01 -31.06
CA GLU A 278 17.59 -5.78 -31.08
C GLU A 278 16.86 -6.63 -30.02
N GLU A 279 17.35 -7.85 -29.79
CA GLU A 279 16.80 -8.75 -28.77
C GLU A 279 17.31 -8.37 -27.37
N ILE A 280 18.54 -7.83 -27.24
CA ILE A 280 19.00 -7.18 -26.00
C ILE A 280 18.11 -5.96 -25.70
N ASP A 281 17.87 -5.08 -26.67
CA ASP A 281 16.99 -3.90 -26.52
C ASP A 281 15.51 -4.26 -26.28
N ARG A 282 15.09 -5.49 -26.61
CA ARG A 282 13.80 -6.04 -26.20
C ARG A 282 13.84 -6.53 -24.75
N LEU A 283 14.79 -7.40 -24.42
CA LEU A 283 14.91 -8.04 -23.10
C LEU A 283 15.10 -7.00 -21.98
N MET A 284 15.87 -5.94 -22.26
CA MET A 284 16.14 -4.82 -21.34
C MET A 284 15.02 -3.77 -21.32
N HIS A 285 13.93 -3.95 -22.08
CA HIS A 285 12.72 -3.13 -22.00
C HIS A 285 11.69 -3.80 -21.09
N MET A 286 11.36 -3.14 -19.97
CA MET A 286 10.33 -3.58 -19.04
C MET A 286 9.10 -2.67 -19.11
N VAL A 287 7.93 -3.27 -19.29
CA VAL A 287 6.65 -2.57 -19.47
C VAL A 287 5.76 -2.80 -18.25
N VAL A 288 5.19 -1.72 -17.71
CA VAL A 288 4.27 -1.71 -16.57
C VAL A 288 2.93 -1.15 -17.04
N VAL A 289 1.82 -1.82 -16.74
CA VAL A 289 0.47 -1.36 -17.12
C VAL A 289 -0.33 -1.03 -15.87
N GLY A 290 -0.73 0.24 -15.74
CA GLY A 290 -1.45 0.80 -14.60
C GLY A 290 -0.67 1.86 -13.87
N GLY A 291 -0.96 3.14 -14.12
CA GLY A 291 -0.43 4.30 -13.42
C GLY A 291 -1.03 4.55 -12.03
N GLY A 292 -1.64 3.55 -11.41
CA GLY A 292 -1.99 3.58 -9.99
C GLY A 292 -0.77 3.37 -9.09
N PRO A 293 -0.90 3.54 -7.76
CA PRO A 293 0.23 3.44 -6.82
C PRO A 293 1.10 2.20 -7.04
N THR A 294 0.51 1.01 -7.14
CA THR A 294 1.25 -0.25 -7.31
C THR A 294 2.16 -0.28 -8.55
N GLY A 295 1.72 0.28 -9.69
CA GLY A 295 2.54 0.32 -10.91
C GLY A 295 3.56 1.45 -10.92
N VAL A 296 3.25 2.58 -10.27
CA VAL A 296 4.20 3.70 -10.06
C VAL A 296 5.30 3.29 -9.08
N GLU A 297 4.95 2.70 -7.94
CA GLU A 297 5.89 2.20 -6.93
C GLU A 297 6.79 1.09 -7.51
N PHE A 298 6.23 0.17 -8.31
CA PHE A 298 7.02 -0.85 -9.01
C PHE A 298 7.95 -0.23 -10.08
N ALA A 299 7.49 0.71 -10.89
CA ALA A 299 8.34 1.37 -11.89
C ALA A 299 9.51 2.14 -11.25
N GLY A 300 9.28 2.77 -10.09
CA GLY A 300 10.33 3.43 -9.30
C GLY A 300 11.34 2.43 -8.71
N GLU A 301 10.87 1.44 -7.95
CA GLU A 301 11.72 0.36 -7.39
C GLU A 301 12.58 -0.32 -8.46
N LEU A 302 12.00 -0.58 -9.64
CA LEU A 302 12.68 -1.21 -10.77
C LEU A 302 13.76 -0.30 -11.38
N GLN A 303 13.49 1.01 -11.51
CA GLN A 303 14.46 1.98 -12.01
C GLN A 303 15.63 2.15 -11.04
N ASP A 304 15.36 2.15 -9.73
CA ASP A 304 16.38 2.18 -8.68
C ASP A 304 17.27 0.95 -8.74
N PHE A 305 16.68 -0.25 -8.82
CA PHE A 305 17.38 -1.53 -8.91
C PHE A 305 18.35 -1.60 -10.10
N PHE A 306 17.94 -1.09 -11.27
CA PHE A 306 18.81 -1.10 -12.44
C PHE A 306 19.96 -0.08 -12.36
N GLU A 307 19.72 1.15 -11.88
CA GLU A 307 20.76 2.19 -11.77
C GLU A 307 21.67 2.00 -10.54
N GLU A 308 21.14 1.54 -9.40
CA GLU A 308 21.91 1.30 -8.16
C GLU A 308 22.62 -0.07 -8.15
N ASP A 309 22.03 -1.17 -8.65
CA ASP A 309 22.62 -2.51 -8.53
C ASP A 309 23.11 -3.07 -9.89
N ILE A 310 22.20 -3.34 -10.85
CA ILE A 310 22.54 -4.06 -12.10
C ILE A 310 23.65 -3.36 -12.91
N LYS A 311 23.60 -2.03 -12.99
CA LYS A 311 24.60 -1.20 -13.70
C LYS A 311 26.05 -1.37 -13.23
N LYS A 312 26.26 -1.83 -11.99
CA LYS A 312 27.59 -2.11 -11.43
C LYS A 312 28.10 -3.51 -11.77
N LEU A 313 27.23 -4.41 -12.21
CA LEU A 313 27.47 -5.85 -12.31
C LEU A 313 27.40 -6.37 -13.75
N VAL A 314 26.54 -5.78 -14.58
CA VAL A 314 26.42 -6.07 -16.02
C VAL A 314 26.47 -4.76 -16.85
N PRO A 315 27.56 -3.97 -16.72
CA PRO A 315 27.68 -2.65 -17.33
C PRO A 315 27.54 -2.65 -18.86
N GLU A 316 27.87 -3.75 -19.54
CA GLU A 316 27.84 -3.92 -21.00
C GLU A 316 26.46 -3.81 -21.64
N ILE A 317 25.39 -4.09 -20.89
CA ILE A 317 23.98 -3.97 -21.35
C ILE A 317 23.16 -2.96 -20.55
N SER A 318 23.66 -2.47 -19.41
CA SER A 318 22.88 -1.61 -18.51
C SER A 318 22.39 -0.31 -19.15
N ASP A 319 23.17 0.30 -20.05
CA ASP A 319 22.78 1.50 -20.79
C ASP A 319 21.64 1.28 -21.82
N ARG A 320 21.23 0.02 -22.08
CA ARG A 320 20.06 -0.34 -22.91
C ARG A 320 18.77 -0.50 -22.10
N PHE A 321 18.86 -0.46 -20.76
CA PHE A 321 17.70 -0.60 -19.89
C PHE A 321 16.69 0.55 -20.08
N ARG A 322 15.40 0.22 -20.17
CA ARG A 322 14.32 1.21 -20.16
C ARG A 322 13.04 0.68 -19.52
N VAL A 323 12.41 1.52 -18.69
CA VAL A 323 11.05 1.30 -18.17
C VAL A 323 10.02 2.04 -19.04
N THR A 324 8.84 1.47 -19.19
CA THR A 324 7.67 2.17 -19.76
C THR A 324 6.41 1.89 -18.95
N LEU A 325 5.78 2.94 -18.44
CA LEU A 325 4.52 2.90 -17.69
C LEU A 325 3.36 3.32 -18.59
N ILE A 326 2.43 2.40 -18.85
CA ILE A 326 1.24 2.61 -19.69
C ILE A 326 0.02 2.84 -18.81
N GLU A 327 -0.71 3.94 -19.04
CA GLU A 327 -1.96 4.28 -18.34
C GLU A 327 -3.04 4.72 -19.34
N ALA A 328 -4.28 4.23 -19.16
CA ALA A 328 -5.41 4.55 -20.02
C ALA A 328 -6.04 5.92 -19.71
N LEU A 329 -5.91 6.39 -18.47
CA LEU A 329 -6.34 7.71 -18.00
C LEU A 329 -5.37 8.84 -18.41
N PRO A 330 -5.75 10.11 -18.25
CA PRO A 330 -4.94 11.25 -18.70
C PRO A 330 -3.57 11.43 -18.01
N ASN A 331 -3.44 11.01 -16.75
CA ASN A 331 -2.24 11.18 -15.92
C ASN A 331 -2.08 9.97 -14.97
N VAL A 332 -0.87 9.78 -14.45
CA VAL A 332 -0.60 8.82 -13.36
C VAL A 332 -1.16 9.31 -12.01
N LEU A 333 -1.21 8.42 -11.01
CA LEU A 333 -1.69 8.69 -9.65
C LEU A 333 -3.02 9.49 -9.58
N PRO A 334 -4.09 9.07 -10.29
CA PRO A 334 -5.30 9.88 -10.50
C PRO A 334 -6.13 10.17 -9.22
N SER A 335 -5.75 9.63 -8.06
CA SER A 335 -6.33 9.93 -6.75
C SER A 335 -5.58 11.00 -5.95
N PHE A 336 -4.46 11.51 -6.46
CA PHE A 336 -3.62 12.52 -5.79
C PHE A 336 -3.88 13.91 -6.37
N SER A 337 -3.55 14.97 -5.61
CA SER A 337 -3.61 16.35 -6.11
C SER A 337 -2.70 16.59 -7.32
N LYS A 338 -3.15 17.48 -8.22
CA LYS A 338 -2.48 17.77 -9.51
C LYS A 338 -1.00 18.11 -9.38
N GLN A 339 -0.59 18.80 -8.32
CA GLN A 339 0.81 19.15 -8.06
C GLN A 339 1.69 17.91 -7.80
N LEU A 340 1.15 16.88 -7.15
CA LEU A 340 1.87 15.62 -6.89
C LEU A 340 1.96 14.76 -8.15
N ILE A 341 0.93 14.81 -9.00
CA ILE A 341 0.96 14.19 -10.34
C ILE A 341 2.05 14.85 -11.18
N GLU A 342 2.06 16.18 -11.31
CA GLU A 342 3.07 16.94 -12.07
C GLU A 342 4.51 16.70 -11.54
N TYR A 343 4.68 16.59 -10.21
CA TYR A 343 5.96 16.23 -9.60
C TYR A 343 6.40 14.79 -9.91
N THR A 344 5.45 13.85 -9.93
CA THR A 344 5.72 12.44 -10.27
C THR A 344 6.12 12.31 -11.74
N GLU A 345 5.42 13.00 -12.64
CA GLU A 345 5.72 12.99 -14.08
C GLU A 345 7.06 13.69 -14.40
N SER A 346 7.42 14.78 -13.68
CA SER A 346 8.77 15.37 -13.77
C SER A 346 9.84 14.41 -13.25
N THR A 347 9.63 13.81 -12.08
CA THR A 347 10.58 12.86 -11.48
C THR A 347 10.81 11.68 -12.42
N PHE A 348 9.74 11.03 -12.91
CA PHE A 348 9.88 9.89 -13.82
C PHE A 348 10.64 10.25 -15.10
N LYS A 349 10.46 11.48 -15.62
CA LYS A 349 11.23 11.99 -16.76
C LYS A 349 12.71 12.23 -16.43
N GLU A 350 13.03 12.67 -15.22
CA GLU A 350 14.41 12.79 -14.71
C GLU A 350 15.07 11.41 -14.58
N GLU A 351 14.36 10.44 -13.99
CA GLU A 351 14.84 9.04 -13.82
C GLU A 351 14.69 8.18 -15.10
N LYS A 352 14.38 8.78 -16.27
CA LYS A 352 14.21 8.13 -17.59
C LYS A 352 13.07 7.10 -17.74
N ILE A 353 12.11 7.06 -16.81
CA ILE A 353 10.91 6.22 -16.90
C ILE A 353 9.92 6.83 -17.92
N ASN A 354 9.59 6.10 -18.98
CA ASN A 354 8.74 6.61 -20.05
C ASN A 354 7.25 6.44 -19.71
N ILE A 355 6.52 7.54 -19.54
CA ILE A 355 5.07 7.51 -19.25
C ILE A 355 4.26 7.64 -20.55
N HIS A 356 3.38 6.68 -20.81
CA HIS A 356 2.37 6.70 -21.88
C HIS A 356 0.96 6.74 -21.27
N THR A 357 0.46 7.93 -20.96
CA THR A 357 -0.94 8.14 -20.55
C THR A 357 -1.88 8.15 -21.77
N LYS A 358 -3.20 8.14 -21.53
CA LYS A 358 -4.26 8.06 -22.56
C LYS A 358 -4.10 6.87 -23.52
N THR A 359 -3.38 5.85 -23.09
CA THR A 359 -2.88 4.73 -23.90
C THR A 359 -3.43 3.42 -23.37
N MET A 360 -4.26 2.76 -24.17
CA MET A 360 -5.00 1.57 -23.79
C MET A 360 -4.41 0.35 -24.49
N VAL A 361 -3.92 -0.63 -23.72
CA VAL A 361 -3.51 -1.94 -24.24
C VAL A 361 -4.71 -2.64 -24.89
N LYS A 362 -4.48 -3.26 -26.05
CA LYS A 362 -5.50 -3.96 -26.86
C LYS A 362 -5.21 -5.45 -27.01
N LYS A 363 -3.94 -5.84 -26.99
CA LYS A 363 -3.47 -7.23 -27.10
C LYS A 363 -2.04 -7.33 -26.53
N VAL A 364 -1.71 -8.50 -26.01
CA VAL A 364 -0.36 -8.88 -25.61
C VAL A 364 0.06 -10.14 -26.38
N THR A 365 1.34 -10.25 -26.71
CA THR A 365 1.98 -11.47 -27.23
C THR A 365 3.15 -11.87 -26.31
N ASP A 366 3.80 -12.98 -26.61
CA ASP A 366 5.03 -13.45 -25.96
C ASP A 366 6.16 -12.40 -25.91
N LYS A 367 6.21 -11.47 -26.88
CA LYS A 367 7.28 -10.47 -27.03
C LYS A 367 6.83 -9.01 -27.14
N THR A 368 5.53 -8.72 -27.30
CA THR A 368 5.05 -7.34 -27.54
C THR A 368 3.75 -6.99 -26.83
N VAL A 369 3.61 -5.73 -26.43
CA VAL A 369 2.32 -5.11 -26.05
C VAL A 369 1.81 -4.26 -27.21
N GLU A 370 0.63 -4.58 -27.73
CA GLU A 370 -0.09 -3.74 -28.70
C GLU A 370 -1.04 -2.81 -27.96
N ALA A 371 -0.90 -1.50 -28.16
CA ALA A 371 -1.70 -0.47 -27.49
C ALA A 371 -2.20 0.60 -28.47
N GLU A 372 -3.17 1.39 -28.01
CA GLU A 372 -3.77 2.51 -28.73
C GLU A 372 -3.69 3.78 -27.88
N ALA A 373 -2.88 4.73 -28.31
CA ALA A 373 -2.79 6.06 -27.72
C ALA A 373 -3.89 6.98 -28.28
N THR A 374 -4.40 7.88 -27.43
CA THR A 374 -5.38 8.90 -27.82
C THR A 374 -4.70 10.26 -27.87
N ARG A 375 -4.48 10.78 -29.07
CA ARG A 375 -3.80 12.06 -29.33
C ARG A 375 -4.67 13.26 -28.91
N PRO A 376 -4.09 14.46 -28.74
CA PRO A 376 -4.84 15.66 -28.31
C PRO A 376 -5.97 16.10 -29.26
N ASP A 377 -5.91 15.71 -30.53
CA ASP A 377 -6.95 15.92 -31.55
C ASP A 377 -8.07 14.86 -31.53
N GLY A 378 -7.99 13.89 -30.59
CA GLY A 378 -8.90 12.76 -30.49
C GLY A 378 -8.57 11.58 -31.41
N SER A 379 -7.55 11.71 -32.28
CA SER A 379 -7.14 10.62 -33.18
C SER A 379 -6.50 9.46 -32.42
N LYS A 380 -6.52 8.28 -33.04
CA LYS A 380 -6.05 7.02 -32.46
C LYS A 380 -4.78 6.55 -33.15
N GLU A 381 -3.74 6.34 -32.35
CA GLU A 381 -2.43 5.88 -32.81
C GLU A 381 -2.14 4.50 -32.23
N LYS A 382 -1.81 3.53 -33.09
CA LYS A 382 -1.34 2.22 -32.66
C LYS A 382 0.13 2.28 -32.30
N ILE A 383 0.48 1.82 -31.11
CA ILE A 383 1.86 1.72 -30.62
C ILE A 383 2.13 0.25 -30.26
N VAL A 384 3.32 -0.25 -30.61
CA VAL A 384 3.78 -1.59 -30.24
C VAL A 384 5.03 -1.44 -29.40
N PHE A 385 5.03 -2.05 -28.21
CA PHE A 385 6.17 -2.05 -27.29
C PHE A 385 6.75 -3.47 -27.22
N PRO A 386 7.91 -3.74 -27.84
CA PRO A 386 8.67 -4.97 -27.59
C PRO A 386 9.12 -5.00 -26.12
N TYR A 387 9.02 -6.14 -25.43
CA TYR A 387 9.36 -6.22 -24.00
C TYR A 387 10.07 -7.53 -23.63
N GLY A 388 10.87 -7.50 -22.56
CA GLY A 388 11.39 -8.67 -21.85
C GLY A 388 10.49 -9.07 -20.68
N LEU A 389 10.13 -8.09 -19.84
CA LEU A 389 9.14 -8.23 -18.77
C LEU A 389 7.92 -7.33 -18.99
N LEU A 390 6.73 -7.87 -18.72
CA LEU A 390 5.47 -7.13 -18.65
C LEU A 390 4.81 -7.37 -17.28
N VAL A 391 4.52 -6.29 -16.55
CA VAL A 391 3.79 -6.33 -15.27
C VAL A 391 2.44 -5.63 -15.37
N TRP A 392 1.37 -6.35 -15.06
CA TRP A 392 -0.01 -5.90 -15.09
C TRP A 392 -0.49 -5.50 -13.69
N ALA A 393 -0.32 -4.22 -13.37
CA ALA A 393 -0.59 -3.62 -12.06
C ALA A 393 -1.95 -2.89 -11.99
N THR A 394 -2.90 -3.25 -12.86
CA THR A 394 -4.22 -2.59 -12.95
C THR A 394 -5.39 -3.56 -12.91
N GLY A 395 -6.53 -3.09 -12.37
CA GLY A 395 -7.81 -3.77 -12.40
C GLY A 395 -8.03 -4.83 -11.31
N ASN A 396 -9.09 -4.64 -10.53
CA ASN A 396 -9.68 -5.65 -9.63
C ASN A 396 -10.93 -6.27 -10.29
N ALA A 397 -11.11 -7.58 -10.16
CA ALA A 397 -12.29 -8.33 -10.58
C ALA A 397 -12.85 -9.20 -9.43
N VAL A 398 -14.14 -9.52 -9.51
CA VAL A 398 -14.88 -10.25 -8.47
C VAL A 398 -14.58 -11.74 -8.53
N ARG A 399 -14.08 -12.37 -7.46
CA ARG A 399 -13.72 -13.80 -7.42
C ARG A 399 -14.91 -14.74 -7.75
N PRO A 400 -14.70 -15.94 -8.33
CA PRO A 400 -15.76 -16.88 -8.71
C PRO A 400 -16.77 -17.20 -7.60
N VAL A 401 -16.33 -17.54 -6.38
CA VAL A 401 -17.22 -17.80 -5.23
C VAL A 401 -18.14 -16.62 -4.87
N ILE A 402 -17.72 -15.39 -5.18
CA ILE A 402 -18.54 -14.19 -4.97
C ILE A 402 -19.52 -13.97 -6.13
N LYS A 403 -19.18 -14.39 -7.35
CA LYS A 403 -20.11 -14.42 -8.49
C LYS A 403 -21.27 -15.39 -8.19
N ASP A 404 -20.96 -16.63 -7.81
CA ASP A 404 -21.95 -17.65 -7.39
C ASP A 404 -22.87 -17.16 -6.25
N LEU A 405 -22.30 -16.55 -5.20
CA LEU A 405 -23.13 -16.01 -4.11
C LEU A 405 -24.02 -14.82 -4.52
N MET A 406 -23.57 -13.96 -5.44
CA MET A 406 -24.41 -12.88 -5.98
C MET A 406 -25.58 -13.40 -6.83
N ASP A 407 -25.39 -14.50 -7.56
CA ASP A 407 -26.45 -15.12 -8.36
C ASP A 407 -27.49 -15.86 -7.49
N ARG A 408 -27.09 -16.37 -6.31
CA ARG A 408 -27.99 -16.98 -5.31
C ARG A 408 -28.87 -15.98 -4.57
N ILE A 409 -28.39 -14.77 -4.28
CA ILE A 409 -29.10 -13.79 -3.43
C ILE A 409 -29.88 -12.80 -4.33
N PRO A 410 -31.24 -12.78 -4.34
CA PRO A 410 -32.00 -11.96 -5.29
C PRO A 410 -31.71 -10.44 -5.21
N ALA A 411 -31.36 -9.92 -4.04
CA ALA A 411 -30.97 -8.53 -3.84
C ALA A 411 -29.62 -8.17 -4.51
N GLN A 412 -28.77 -9.16 -4.79
CA GLN A 412 -27.45 -8.98 -5.41
C GLN A 412 -27.49 -9.07 -6.95
N LYS A 413 -28.65 -9.34 -7.56
CA LYS A 413 -28.82 -9.50 -9.03
C LYS A 413 -28.26 -8.34 -9.88
N ASN A 414 -28.18 -7.13 -9.33
CA ASN A 414 -27.64 -5.94 -9.99
C ASN A 414 -26.19 -5.60 -9.58
N SER A 415 -25.59 -6.35 -8.65
CA SER A 415 -24.21 -6.20 -8.21
C SER A 415 -23.22 -6.62 -9.30
N ARG A 416 -22.17 -5.82 -9.53
CA ARG A 416 -21.17 -6.04 -10.61
C ARG A 416 -19.72 -5.89 -10.17
N ARG A 417 -19.46 -5.21 -9.05
CA ARG A 417 -18.11 -4.90 -8.53
C ARG A 417 -17.73 -5.65 -7.25
N GLY A 418 -18.67 -6.44 -6.70
CA GLY A 418 -18.59 -7.09 -5.40
C GLY A 418 -19.97 -7.12 -4.75
N LEU A 419 -20.08 -7.69 -3.55
CA LEU A 419 -21.32 -7.78 -2.78
C LEU A 419 -21.78 -6.37 -2.35
N ALA A 420 -23.00 -5.99 -2.72
CA ALA A 420 -23.63 -4.78 -2.20
C ALA A 420 -23.93 -4.98 -0.71
N VAL A 421 -23.40 -4.09 0.13
CA VAL A 421 -23.61 -4.11 1.59
C VAL A 421 -24.45 -2.92 2.05
N ASN A 422 -25.01 -2.99 3.26
CA ASN A 422 -25.59 -1.84 3.93
C ASN A 422 -24.52 -1.06 4.74
N GLU A 423 -24.93 0.02 5.39
CA GLU A 423 -24.07 0.86 6.24
C GLU A 423 -23.52 0.16 7.50
N TYR A 424 -23.98 -1.07 7.79
CA TYR A 424 -23.47 -1.96 8.85
C TYR A 424 -22.64 -3.13 8.28
N LEU A 425 -22.26 -3.05 7.01
CA LEU A 425 -21.48 -4.04 6.25
C LEU A 425 -22.17 -5.42 6.07
N VAL A 426 -23.47 -5.51 6.33
CA VAL A 426 -24.30 -6.70 6.06
C VAL A 426 -24.55 -6.79 4.56
N VAL A 427 -24.38 -7.97 3.98
CA VAL A 427 -24.71 -8.25 2.57
C VAL A 427 -26.21 -8.06 2.35
N GLN A 428 -26.58 -7.18 1.42
CA GLN A 428 -27.98 -6.86 1.15
C GLN A 428 -28.73 -8.12 0.71
N GLY A 429 -29.89 -8.36 1.31
CA GLY A 429 -30.67 -9.59 1.16
C GLY A 429 -30.45 -10.64 2.26
N THR A 430 -29.47 -10.46 3.15
CA THR A 430 -29.14 -11.39 4.26
C THR A 430 -29.32 -10.73 5.63
N ARG A 431 -29.12 -11.48 6.73
CA ARG A 431 -29.12 -10.95 8.11
C ARG A 431 -27.86 -11.27 8.91
N ASP A 432 -27.05 -12.16 8.37
CA ASP A 432 -26.04 -12.99 9.04
C ASP A 432 -24.80 -13.22 8.17
N ILE A 433 -24.73 -12.57 7.01
CA ILE A 433 -23.55 -12.52 6.13
C ILE A 433 -23.08 -11.06 6.05
N TRP A 434 -21.80 -10.83 6.35
CA TRP A 434 -21.11 -9.55 6.22
C TRP A 434 -20.02 -9.65 5.15
N ALA A 435 -19.64 -8.53 4.53
CA ALA A 435 -18.52 -8.48 3.59
C ALA A 435 -17.61 -7.25 3.83
N VAL A 436 -16.30 -7.41 3.64
CA VAL A 436 -15.27 -6.38 3.90
C VAL A 436 -14.16 -6.39 2.84
N GLY A 437 -13.57 -5.21 2.59
CA GLY A 437 -12.51 -4.98 1.60
C GLY A 437 -12.98 -5.18 0.15
N ASP A 438 -12.04 -5.42 -0.77
CA ASP A 438 -12.25 -5.46 -2.24
C ASP A 438 -13.38 -6.40 -2.74
N CYS A 439 -13.97 -7.26 -1.90
CA CYS A 439 -15.13 -8.09 -2.25
C CYS A 439 -16.49 -7.45 -1.94
N ALA A 440 -16.51 -6.33 -1.21
CA ALA A 440 -17.70 -5.59 -0.82
C ALA A 440 -17.83 -4.26 -1.58
N VAL A 441 -19.05 -3.75 -1.70
CA VAL A 441 -19.36 -2.46 -2.33
C VAL A 441 -20.06 -1.58 -1.29
N ALA A 442 -19.26 -0.96 -0.41
CA ALA A 442 -19.69 -0.03 0.63
C ALA A 442 -19.70 1.45 0.17
N GLY A 443 -19.47 1.72 -1.12
CA GLY A 443 -19.38 3.09 -1.67
C GLY A 443 -17.99 3.72 -1.62
N TYR A 444 -16.98 3.00 -1.10
CA TYR A 444 -15.60 3.48 -0.96
C TYR A 444 -14.62 2.80 -1.94
N ALA A 445 -13.39 3.32 -2.03
CA ALA A 445 -12.36 2.78 -2.92
C ALA A 445 -11.74 1.48 -2.37
N PRO A 446 -11.48 0.45 -3.22
CA PRO A 446 -10.89 -0.82 -2.79
C PRO A 446 -9.43 -0.61 -2.38
N THR A 447 -9.20 -0.46 -1.06
CA THR A 447 -7.91 -0.12 -0.49
C THR A 447 -7.69 -0.83 0.84
N ALA A 448 -6.42 -1.06 1.19
CA ALA A 448 -6.02 -1.56 2.50
C ALA A 448 -6.56 -0.69 3.66
N GLN A 449 -6.63 0.63 3.47
CA GLN A 449 -7.10 1.58 4.47
C GLN A 449 -8.61 1.42 4.74
N VAL A 450 -9.43 1.35 3.68
CA VAL A 450 -10.88 1.07 3.78
C VAL A 450 -11.12 -0.31 4.39
N ALA A 451 -10.54 -1.36 3.81
CA ALA A 451 -10.70 -2.74 4.30
C ALA A 451 -10.32 -2.89 5.79
N SER A 452 -9.23 -2.23 6.19
CA SER A 452 -8.81 -2.21 7.59
C SER A 452 -9.83 -1.50 8.48
N GLN A 453 -10.34 -0.33 8.08
CA GLN A 453 -11.36 0.39 8.86
C GLN A 453 -12.69 -0.37 8.96
N GLU A 454 -13.11 -1.04 7.87
CA GLU A 454 -14.28 -1.92 7.82
C GLU A 454 -14.14 -3.11 8.79
N GLY A 455 -13.04 -3.86 8.74
CA GLY A 455 -12.78 -4.95 9.69
C GLY A 455 -12.71 -4.45 11.14
N ASN A 456 -12.09 -3.29 11.36
CA ASN A 456 -12.02 -2.62 12.67
C ASN A 456 -13.38 -2.07 13.16
N PHE A 457 -14.35 -1.83 12.27
CA PHE A 457 -15.73 -1.50 12.60
C PHE A 457 -16.52 -2.77 12.92
N LEU A 458 -16.48 -3.76 12.03
CA LEU A 458 -17.19 -5.03 12.17
C LEU A 458 -16.79 -5.79 13.45
N ALA A 459 -15.51 -5.74 13.85
CA ALA A 459 -15.07 -6.25 15.15
C ALA A 459 -15.80 -5.62 16.34
N ARG A 460 -16.03 -4.30 16.31
CA ARG A 460 -16.74 -3.58 17.38
C ARG A 460 -18.24 -3.88 17.33
N LEU A 461 -18.82 -3.98 16.14
CA LEU A 461 -20.22 -4.38 15.93
C LEU A 461 -20.47 -5.78 16.51
N LEU A 462 -19.67 -6.78 16.13
CA LEU A 462 -19.80 -8.17 16.61
C LEU A 462 -19.55 -8.28 18.12
N ASN A 463 -18.57 -7.57 18.67
CA ASN A 463 -18.34 -7.54 20.13
C ASN A 463 -19.50 -6.87 20.89
N ASN A 464 -20.19 -5.91 20.28
CA ASN A 464 -21.39 -5.28 20.85
C ASN A 464 -22.61 -6.20 20.75
N MET A 465 -22.81 -6.88 19.61
CA MET A 465 -23.91 -7.85 19.42
C MET A 465 -23.88 -8.97 20.47
N ALA A 466 -22.71 -9.56 20.73
CA ALA A 466 -22.56 -10.57 21.78
C ALA A 466 -22.91 -10.04 23.18
N LYS A 467 -22.50 -8.80 23.50
CA LYS A 467 -22.87 -8.15 24.77
C LYS A 467 -24.36 -7.84 24.85
N THR A 468 -24.99 -7.44 23.75
CA THR A 468 -26.44 -7.26 23.65
C THR A 468 -27.17 -8.57 23.95
N GLU A 469 -26.79 -9.66 23.29
CA GLU A 469 -27.42 -10.98 23.47
C GLU A 469 -27.21 -11.54 24.89
N ALA A 470 -26.02 -11.35 25.48
CA ALA A 470 -25.76 -11.73 26.86
C ALA A 470 -26.59 -10.92 27.88
N LEU A 471 -26.79 -9.61 27.65
CA LEU A 471 -27.64 -8.76 28.48
C LEU A 471 -29.13 -9.08 28.31
N GLU A 472 -29.60 -9.31 27.08
CA GLU A 472 -30.99 -9.72 26.81
C GLU A 472 -31.31 -11.07 27.44
N SER A 473 -30.36 -12.00 27.45
CA SER A 473 -30.49 -13.29 28.14
C SER A 473 -30.64 -13.11 29.65
N LYS A 474 -29.78 -12.30 30.28
CA LYS A 474 -29.87 -11.97 31.72
C LYS A 474 -31.16 -11.24 32.10
N VAL A 475 -31.62 -10.28 31.28
CA VAL A 475 -32.88 -9.59 31.50
C VAL A 475 -34.05 -10.57 31.44
N ARG A 476 -34.05 -11.50 30.48
CA ARG A 476 -35.07 -12.55 30.35
C ARG A 476 -35.07 -13.51 31.54
N GLU A 477 -33.89 -13.94 31.98
CA GLU A 477 -33.68 -14.79 33.16
C GLU A 477 -34.25 -14.11 34.41
N LEU A 478 -33.76 -12.92 34.76
CA LEU A 478 -34.23 -12.14 35.92
C LEU A 478 -35.75 -11.86 35.87
N SER A 479 -36.29 -11.55 34.68
CA SER A 479 -37.73 -11.32 34.50
C SER A 479 -38.57 -12.59 34.70
N SER A 480 -38.01 -13.78 34.49
CA SER A 480 -38.68 -15.04 34.81
C SER A 480 -38.70 -15.30 36.31
N THR A 481 -37.55 -15.10 37.00
CA THR A 481 -37.41 -15.27 38.45
C THR A 481 -38.24 -14.28 39.26
N LEU A 482 -38.45 -13.06 38.74
CA LEU A 482 -39.25 -11.99 39.36
C LEU A 482 -40.66 -12.45 39.79
N ASN A 483 -41.23 -13.45 39.11
CA ASN A 483 -42.58 -13.97 39.36
C ASN A 483 -42.62 -15.17 40.34
N LEU A 484 -41.46 -15.64 40.84
CA LEU A 484 -41.34 -16.90 41.59
C LEU A 484 -40.99 -16.75 43.07
N GLU A 485 -40.23 -15.71 43.47
CA GLU A 485 -39.78 -15.54 44.86
C GLU A 485 -40.34 -14.26 45.52
N PRO A 486 -41.28 -14.39 46.49
CA PRO A 486 -41.80 -13.26 47.26
C PRO A 486 -40.76 -12.72 48.25
N GLY A 487 -40.03 -11.67 47.84
CA GLY A 487 -39.16 -10.91 48.74
C GLY A 487 -38.01 -10.17 48.06
N ASN A 488 -37.46 -10.72 46.97
CA ASN A 488 -36.26 -10.18 46.30
C ASN A 488 -36.59 -9.25 45.11
N SER A 489 -37.89 -9.03 44.83
CA SER A 489 -38.41 -8.41 43.62
C SER A 489 -37.90 -6.99 43.36
N ALA A 490 -37.62 -6.21 44.41
CA ALA A 490 -37.11 -4.85 44.28
C ALA A 490 -35.67 -4.79 43.77
N GLU A 491 -34.81 -5.71 44.22
CA GLU A 491 -33.41 -5.78 43.77
C GLU A 491 -33.33 -6.36 42.35
N ILE A 492 -34.13 -7.40 42.05
CA ILE A 492 -34.27 -7.95 40.70
C ILE A 492 -34.72 -6.85 39.71
N SER A 493 -35.72 -6.03 40.09
CA SER A 493 -36.19 -4.92 39.27
C SER A 493 -35.11 -3.87 39.01
N ARG A 494 -34.28 -3.54 40.03
CA ARG A 494 -33.15 -2.62 39.90
C ARG A 494 -32.08 -3.15 38.94
N GLN A 495 -31.78 -4.45 38.99
CA GLN A 495 -30.81 -5.10 38.10
C GLN A 495 -31.32 -5.17 36.65
N ILE A 496 -32.63 -5.43 36.45
CA ILE A 496 -33.27 -5.34 35.14
C ILE A 496 -33.14 -3.91 34.58
N GLU A 497 -33.48 -2.88 35.36
CA GLU A 497 -33.40 -1.48 34.92
C GLU A 497 -31.96 -1.06 34.59
N GLU A 498 -30.96 -1.56 35.35
CA GLU A 498 -29.55 -1.34 35.01
C GLU A 498 -29.16 -2.04 33.70
N TYR A 499 -29.49 -3.32 33.52
CA TYR A 499 -29.17 -4.05 32.30
C TYR A 499 -29.87 -3.46 31.07
N GLU A 500 -31.12 -3.02 31.18
CA GLU A 500 -31.81 -2.25 30.12
C GLU A 500 -31.11 -0.92 29.80
N ARG A 501 -30.60 -0.23 30.83
CA ARG A 501 -29.88 1.04 30.68
C ARG A 501 -28.51 0.82 30.02
N GLN A 502 -27.86 -0.33 30.25
CA GLN A 502 -26.69 -0.78 29.50
C GLN A 502 -27.06 -1.16 28.05
N LEU A 503 -28.15 -1.91 27.86
CA LEU A 503 -28.69 -2.32 26.56
C LEU A 503 -28.97 -1.13 25.63
N ARG A 504 -29.65 -0.10 26.15
CA ARG A 504 -29.93 1.15 25.44
C ARG A 504 -28.66 1.87 24.96
N ARG A 505 -27.56 1.79 25.73
CA ARG A 505 -26.26 2.38 25.35
C ARG A 505 -25.49 1.53 24.33
N ILE A 506 -25.63 0.20 24.36
CA ILE A 506 -24.91 -0.71 23.45
C ILE A 506 -25.61 -0.79 22.09
N LYS A 507 -26.94 -0.63 22.03
CA LYS A 507 -27.72 -0.61 20.79
C LYS A 507 -27.58 0.67 19.95
N ASP A 508 -27.04 1.77 20.52
CA ASP A 508 -26.67 2.99 19.75
C ASP A 508 -25.36 2.77 18.95
N VAL A 509 -25.37 1.78 18.06
CA VAL A 509 -24.26 1.54 17.14
C VAL A 509 -24.46 2.41 15.91
N LYS A 510 -23.62 3.43 15.78
CA LYS A 510 -23.60 4.30 14.60
C LYS A 510 -23.18 3.53 13.34
N PRO A 511 -23.68 3.88 12.16
CA PRO A 511 -23.23 3.35 10.87
C PRO A 511 -21.71 3.38 10.66
N PHE A 512 -21.22 2.55 9.74
CA PHE A 512 -19.85 2.66 9.25
C PHE A 512 -19.65 3.97 8.50
N HIS A 513 -18.55 4.66 8.82
CA HIS A 513 -18.11 5.85 8.10
C HIS A 513 -16.60 5.75 7.91
N TYR A 514 -16.16 5.72 6.65
CA TYR A 514 -14.75 5.73 6.29
C TYR A 514 -14.13 7.10 6.55
N SER A 515 -13.00 7.12 7.27
CA SER A 515 -12.18 8.30 7.48
C SER A 515 -10.96 8.23 6.57
N HIS A 516 -10.87 9.10 5.56
CA HIS A 516 -9.69 9.14 4.69
C HIS A 516 -8.49 9.70 5.47
N GLN A 517 -7.42 8.91 5.57
CA GLN A 517 -6.20 9.25 6.32
C GLN A 517 -5.08 9.77 5.40
N GLY A 518 -5.39 10.03 4.14
CA GLY A 518 -4.44 10.36 3.09
C GLY A 518 -4.04 9.17 2.22
N SER A 519 -3.24 9.48 1.19
CA SER A 519 -2.66 8.56 0.21
C SER A 519 -1.13 8.76 0.13
N LEU A 520 -0.39 7.68 -0.09
CA LEU A 520 1.08 7.67 -0.19
C LEU A 520 1.50 6.87 -1.43
N ALA A 521 2.57 7.29 -2.10
CA ALA A 521 3.24 6.48 -3.12
C ALA A 521 4.75 6.77 -3.15
N TYR A 522 5.58 5.73 -3.23
CA TYR A 522 6.99 5.82 -3.63
C TYR A 522 7.11 6.10 -5.13
N ILE A 523 8.13 6.86 -5.56
CA ILE A 523 8.30 7.27 -6.96
C ILE A 523 9.75 7.16 -7.48
N GLY A 524 10.57 6.28 -6.88
CA GLY A 524 11.99 6.10 -7.25
C GLY A 524 12.93 7.13 -6.63
N SER A 525 14.24 6.89 -6.75
CA SER A 525 15.36 7.75 -6.36
C SER A 525 15.22 8.41 -4.97
N GLU A 526 14.76 7.63 -3.98
CA GLU A 526 14.52 8.05 -2.59
C GLU A 526 13.53 9.23 -2.47
N LYS A 527 12.61 9.37 -3.44
CA LYS A 527 11.51 10.35 -3.49
C LYS A 527 10.16 9.63 -3.25
N ALA A 528 9.24 10.30 -2.57
CA ALA A 528 7.85 9.85 -2.44
C ALA A 528 6.88 11.04 -2.55
N VAL A 529 5.61 10.76 -2.82
CA VAL A 529 4.49 11.70 -2.72
C VAL A 529 3.51 11.30 -1.63
N ALA A 530 2.95 12.30 -0.95
CA ALA A 530 1.97 12.12 0.11
C ALA A 530 0.90 13.21 0.00
N ASP A 531 -0.37 12.80 0.03
CA ASP A 531 -1.53 13.69 0.10
C ASP A 531 -2.29 13.34 1.39
N VAL A 532 -2.09 14.13 2.45
CA VAL A 532 -2.49 13.75 3.82
C VAL A 532 -3.52 14.73 4.38
N THR A 533 -4.71 14.23 4.74
CA THR A 533 -5.72 15.03 5.44
C THR A 533 -5.25 15.34 6.87
N TRP A 534 -5.10 16.62 7.19
CA TRP A 534 -4.59 17.10 8.48
C TRP A 534 -5.43 18.30 8.98
N PHE A 535 -6.03 18.16 10.16
CA PHE A 535 -7.12 19.02 10.63
C PHE A 535 -8.23 19.16 9.57
N ASN A 536 -8.45 20.37 9.04
CA ASN A 536 -9.54 20.71 8.12
C ASN A 536 -9.08 20.87 6.66
N GLY A 537 -7.88 20.41 6.30
CA GLY A 537 -7.33 20.52 4.95
C GLY A 537 -6.46 19.34 4.54
N ASN A 538 -6.09 19.29 3.27
CA ASN A 538 -5.14 18.31 2.75
C ASN A 538 -3.75 18.95 2.60
N VAL A 539 -2.72 18.21 3.02
CA VAL A 539 -1.31 18.58 2.92
C VAL A 539 -0.68 17.71 1.84
N ALA A 540 -0.43 18.31 0.67
CA ALA A 540 0.35 17.71 -0.40
C ALA A 540 1.85 17.95 -0.14
N ALA A 541 2.65 16.87 -0.10
CA ALA A 541 4.09 16.91 0.11
C ALA A 541 4.81 15.93 -0.82
N ALA A 542 6.04 16.25 -1.22
CA ALA A 542 6.82 15.45 -2.18
C ALA A 542 8.34 15.52 -1.93
N GLY A 543 9.07 14.49 -2.39
CA GLY A 543 10.54 14.40 -2.36
C GLY A 543 11.11 13.64 -1.15
N GLY A 544 12.40 13.83 -0.86
CA GLY A 544 13.16 13.00 0.08
C GLY A 544 12.68 13.02 1.54
N LEU A 545 12.20 14.17 2.04
CA LEU A 545 11.59 14.23 3.38
C LEU A 545 10.25 13.47 3.44
N THR A 546 9.49 13.49 2.34
CA THR A 546 8.26 12.71 2.18
C THR A 546 8.54 11.21 2.09
N TYR A 547 9.67 10.79 1.54
CA TYR A 547 10.12 9.39 1.54
C TYR A 547 10.47 8.88 2.95
N LEU A 548 11.12 9.70 3.78
CA LEU A 548 11.32 9.38 5.21
C LEU A 548 9.98 9.27 5.96
N PHE A 549 8.99 10.11 5.61
CA PHE A 549 7.63 10.01 6.13
C PHE A 549 6.91 8.74 5.63
N TRP A 550 7.00 8.40 4.34
CA TRP A 550 6.48 7.16 3.73
C TRP A 550 7.03 5.93 4.48
N ARG A 551 8.36 5.87 4.71
CA ARG A 551 9.01 4.79 5.47
C ARG A 551 8.47 4.69 6.90
N SER A 552 8.36 5.83 7.59
CA SER A 552 7.82 5.91 8.97
C SER A 552 6.34 5.47 9.03
N ALA A 553 5.52 5.92 8.09
CA ALA A 553 4.10 5.61 8.01
C ALA A 553 3.86 4.11 7.79
N TYR A 554 4.55 3.48 6.84
CA TYR A 554 4.39 2.03 6.62
C TYR A 554 4.90 1.18 7.78
N LEU A 555 6.01 1.55 8.44
CA LEU A 555 6.43 0.89 9.69
C LEU A 555 5.39 1.06 10.81
N SER A 556 4.71 2.21 10.90
CA SER A 556 3.64 2.40 11.87
C SER A 556 2.44 1.47 11.60
N MET A 557 2.13 1.20 10.33
CA MET A 557 0.97 0.41 9.90
C MET A 557 1.18 -1.12 9.98
N CYS A 558 2.42 -1.62 10.01
CA CYS A 558 2.72 -3.06 10.14
C CYS A 558 1.96 -3.74 11.31
N PHE A 559 1.57 -5.02 11.16
CA PHE A 559 0.72 -5.66 12.17
C PHE A 559 1.46 -6.28 13.37
N SER A 560 2.70 -6.74 13.26
CA SER A 560 3.47 -7.31 14.38
C SER A 560 4.73 -6.48 14.72
N THR A 561 5.36 -6.76 15.86
CA THR A 561 6.70 -6.22 16.17
C THR A 561 7.73 -6.83 15.21
N ARG A 562 7.56 -8.13 14.91
CA ARG A 562 8.35 -8.90 13.94
C ARG A 562 8.41 -8.24 12.55
N ASN A 563 7.28 -7.90 11.92
CA ASN A 563 7.29 -7.25 10.59
C ASN A 563 8.10 -5.95 10.59
N ARG A 564 7.94 -5.11 11.62
CA ARG A 564 8.66 -3.83 11.73
C ARG A 564 10.16 -4.02 11.77
N LEU A 565 10.63 -4.91 12.64
CA LEU A 565 12.07 -5.19 12.78
C LEU A 565 12.66 -5.79 11.50
N LEU A 566 11.93 -6.68 10.81
CA LEU A 566 12.38 -7.28 9.56
C LEU A 566 12.46 -6.24 8.43
N VAL A 567 11.44 -5.40 8.24
CA VAL A 567 11.46 -4.33 7.22
C VAL A 567 12.54 -3.29 7.50
N ILE A 568 12.75 -2.88 8.75
CA ILE A 568 13.87 -2.00 9.14
C ILE A 568 15.22 -2.64 8.79
N ASN A 569 15.40 -3.91 9.12
CA ASN A 569 16.61 -4.67 8.87
C ASN A 569 16.90 -4.82 7.37
N ASP A 570 15.88 -5.07 6.54
CA ASP A 570 16.06 -5.19 5.09
C ASP A 570 16.35 -3.85 4.41
N TRP A 571 15.75 -2.75 4.88
CA TRP A 571 16.12 -1.39 4.47
C TRP A 571 17.53 -0.97 4.89
N ILE A 572 18.07 -1.53 5.97
CA ILE A 572 19.47 -1.33 6.38
C ILE A 572 20.39 -2.18 5.50
N LYS A 573 20.07 -3.47 5.28
CA LYS A 573 20.86 -4.36 4.42
C LYS A 573 20.97 -3.84 2.99
N SER A 574 19.84 -3.54 2.35
CA SER A 574 19.79 -3.08 0.94
C SER A 574 20.66 -1.83 0.74
N LYS A 575 20.60 -0.86 1.65
CA LYS A 575 21.44 0.36 1.57
C LYS A 575 22.90 0.13 1.98
N ALA A 576 23.23 -0.93 2.72
CA ALA A 576 24.60 -1.23 3.17
C ALA A 576 25.36 -2.20 2.26
N PHE A 577 24.67 -3.10 1.57
CA PHE A 577 25.26 -4.21 0.80
C PHE A 577 24.80 -4.28 -0.66
N GLY A 578 23.82 -3.46 -1.07
CA GLY A 578 23.07 -3.64 -2.32
C GLY A 578 21.86 -4.55 -2.12
N ARG A 579 21.01 -4.66 -3.15
CA ARG A 579 19.87 -5.59 -3.16
C ARG A 579 20.35 -7.01 -3.49
N ASP A 580 19.67 -8.04 -2.97
CA ASP A 580 20.08 -9.43 -3.21
C ASP A 580 19.58 -9.92 -4.58
N LEU A 581 20.53 -10.31 -5.43
CA LEU A 581 20.34 -10.74 -6.82
C LEU A 581 20.32 -12.26 -6.98
N SER A 582 20.53 -13.00 -5.90
CA SER A 582 20.56 -14.47 -5.90
C SER A 582 19.21 -15.06 -6.33
N ARG A 583 19.24 -16.05 -7.23
CA ARG A 583 18.04 -16.74 -7.75
C ARG A 583 17.86 -18.12 -7.12
N GLU A 584 16.68 -18.38 -6.57
CA GLU A 584 16.09 -19.71 -6.36
C GLU A 584 15.15 -20.07 -7.54
#